data_AF-A0A0F9D514-F1
#
_entry.id   AF-A0A0F9D514-F1
#
_cell.length_a   1.000
_cell.length_b   1.000
_cell.length_c   1.000
_cell.angle_alpha   90.00
_cell.angle_beta   90.00
_cell.angle_gamma   90.00
#
_symmetry.space_group_name_H-M   'P 1'
#
loop_
_entity.id
_entity.type
_entity.pdbx_description
1 polymer ?
#
loop_
_entity_poly.entity_id
_entity_poly.type
_entity_poly.pdbx_seq_one_letter_code
_entity_poly.pdbx_strand_id
1 'polypeptide(L)'
;MARGVTEKLGTRRTDRRGYITIRLGKGHPYANSAGWQYEHRFVVMEDLGRPLLRGDKVVHINGDRFDNRIENLQLVAASPPPPHCLTCSC
;
A
#
# COMPACT_ATOMS: atom_id res chain seq x y z
N MET A 1 15.53 19.85 10.22
CA MET A 1 14.74 18.63 10.58
C MET A 1 13.28 18.88 10.19
N ALA A 2 12.56 17.80 9.83
CA ALA A 2 11.15 17.77 9.39
C ALA A 2 10.85 18.37 8.00
N ARG A 3 11.09 17.58 6.93
CA ARG A 3 10.38 17.78 5.66
C ARG A 3 8.93 17.32 5.87
N GLY A 4 8.05 18.26 6.17
CA GLY A 4 6.61 18.03 6.17
C GLY A 4 6.15 17.66 4.77
N VAL A 5 5.98 16.36 4.52
CA VAL A 5 5.31 15.86 3.31
C VAL A 5 3.82 15.82 3.62
N THR A 6 3.21 16.97 3.84
CA THR A 6 1.74 17.09 3.77
C THR A 6 1.37 17.35 2.31
N GLU A 7 1.80 16.47 1.41
CA GLU A 7 1.30 16.50 0.04
C GLU A 7 -0.11 15.92 0.09
N LYS A 8 -1.11 16.81 0.05
CA LYS A 8 -2.53 16.49 -0.13
C LYS A 8 -2.67 15.20 -0.96
N LEU A 9 -3.23 14.16 -0.37
CA LEU A 9 -3.81 13.00 -1.07
C LEU A 9 -4.93 13.52 -1.99
N GLY A 10 -4.55 14.14 -3.11
CA GLY A 10 -5.36 15.17 -3.75
C GLY A 10 -6.18 14.67 -4.94
N THR A 11 -5.89 13.47 -5.45
CA THR A 11 -6.61 12.95 -6.61
C THR A 11 -6.78 11.45 -6.46
N ARG A 12 -8.02 11.04 -6.17
CA ARG A 12 -8.47 9.66 -6.30
C ARG A 12 -9.02 9.43 -7.70
N ARG A 13 -8.63 8.33 -8.34
CA ARG A 13 -9.11 7.93 -9.66
C ARG A 13 -9.50 6.46 -9.61
N THR A 14 -10.69 6.16 -10.11
CA THR A 14 -11.15 4.78 -10.30
C THR A 14 -10.67 4.28 -11.65
N ASP A 15 -10.06 3.10 -11.68
CA ASP A 15 -9.67 2.41 -12.89
C ASP A 15 -10.87 1.69 -13.53
N ARG A 16 -10.78 1.34 -14.83
CA ARG A 16 -11.83 0.56 -15.53
C ARG A 16 -12.12 -0.79 -14.87
N ARG A 17 -11.17 -1.30 -14.08
CA ARG A 17 -11.30 -2.55 -13.32
C ARG A 17 -11.97 -2.36 -11.94
N GLY A 18 -12.39 -1.15 -11.58
CA GLY A 18 -13.04 -0.84 -10.30
C GLY A 18 -12.08 -0.61 -9.13
N TYR A 19 -10.78 -0.43 -9.39
CA TYR A 19 -9.80 -0.15 -8.34
C TYR A 19 -9.60 1.35 -8.17
N ILE A 20 -9.52 1.81 -6.91
CA ILE A 20 -9.19 3.21 -6.59
C ILE A 20 -7.66 3.36 -6.56
N THR A 21 -7.17 4.38 -7.25
CA THR A 21 -5.78 4.82 -7.26
C THR A 21 -5.69 6.21 -6.67
N ILE A 22 -4.67 6.45 -5.85
CA ILE A 22 -4.39 7.72 -5.21
C ILE A 22 -3.08 8.29 -5.73
N ARG A 23 -3.03 9.61 -5.87
CA ARG A 23 -1.81 10.33 -6.22
C ARG A 23 -1.03 10.68 -4.95
N LEU A 24 0.14 10.07 -4.80
CA LEU A 24 1.06 10.27 -3.67
C LEU A 24 2.18 11.28 -3.98
N GLY A 25 2.41 11.60 -5.26
CA GLY A 25 3.51 12.48 -5.67
C GLY A 25 4.69 11.70 -6.25
N LYS A 26 5.50 12.37 -7.08
CA LYS A 26 6.68 11.76 -7.71
C LYS A 26 7.80 11.66 -6.69
N GLY A 27 8.25 10.44 -6.38
CA GLY A 27 9.33 10.18 -5.40
C GLY A 27 8.85 9.65 -4.06
N HIS A 28 7.55 9.42 -3.89
CA HIS A 28 7.03 8.74 -2.70
C HIS A 28 7.48 7.27 -2.69
N PRO A 29 7.92 6.70 -1.55
CA PRO A 29 8.47 5.34 -1.47
C PRO A 29 7.48 4.26 -1.93
N TYR A 30 6.19 4.50 -1.74
CA TYR A 30 5.11 3.59 -2.13
C TYR A 30 4.46 3.91 -3.48
N ALA A 31 4.90 4.96 -4.17
CA ALA A 31 4.32 5.34 -5.46
C ALA A 31 5.10 4.79 -6.64
N ASN A 32 4.42 4.61 -7.76
CA ASN A 32 5.08 4.32 -9.03
C ASN A 32 5.83 5.55 -9.58
N SER A 33 6.57 5.37 -10.69
CA SER A 33 7.32 6.46 -11.34
C SER A 33 6.47 7.66 -11.77
N ALA A 34 5.15 7.47 -11.91
CA ALA A 34 4.19 8.53 -12.22
C ALA A 34 3.60 9.22 -10.97
N GLY A 35 3.92 8.73 -9.77
CA GLY A 35 3.42 9.23 -8.49
C GLY A 35 2.03 8.73 -8.10
N TRP A 36 1.62 7.57 -8.63
CA TRP A 36 0.33 6.93 -8.36
C TRP A 36 0.51 5.60 -7.62
N GLN A 37 -0.45 5.27 -6.77
CA GLN A 37 -0.51 3.99 -6.08
C GLN A 37 -1.95 3.50 -5.92
N TYR A 38 -2.16 2.19 -5.86
CA TYR A 38 -3.47 1.63 -5.53
C TYR A 38 -3.82 1.87 -4.07
N GLU A 39 -5.02 2.39 -3.81
CA GLU A 39 -5.49 2.76 -2.47
C GLU A 39 -5.49 1.55 -1.53
N HIS A 40 -6.08 0.43 -1.95
CA HIS A 40 -6.08 -0.81 -1.14
C HIS A 40 -4.66 -1.30 -0.78
N ARG A 41 -3.69 -1.15 -1.69
CA ARG A 41 -2.30 -1.50 -1.38
C ARG A 41 -1.69 -0.49 -0.42
N PHE A 42 -1.99 0.78 -0.59
CA PHE A 42 -1.47 1.85 0.27
C PHE A 42 -1.97 1.71 1.70
N VAL A 43 -3.28 1.49 1.90
CA VAL A 43 -3.88 1.27 3.22
C VAL A 43 -3.22 0.08 3.94
N VAL A 44 -2.98 -1.02 3.22
CA VAL A 44 -2.29 -2.20 3.78
C VAL A 44 -0.82 -1.91 4.07
N MET A 45 -0.10 -1.19 3.22
CA MET A 45 1.31 -0.84 3.45
C MET A 45 1.50 0.13 4.62
N GLU A 46 0.58 1.09 4.77
CA GLU A 46 0.55 2.02 5.90
C GLU A 46 0.30 1.28 7.22
N ASP A 47 -0.68 0.38 7.25
CA ASP A 47 -1.00 -0.44 8.42
C ASP A 47 0.17 -1.36 8.82
N LEU A 48 0.83 -1.98 7.82
CA LEU A 48 2.01 -2.83 8.05
C LEU A 48 3.29 -2.05 8.39
N GLY A 49 3.34 -0.75 8.08
CA GLY A 49 4.55 0.07 8.17
C GLY A 49 5.69 -0.37 7.25
N ARG A 50 5.41 -1.19 6.22
CA ARG A 50 6.43 -1.68 5.27
C ARG A 50 5.84 -1.88 3.86
N PRO A 51 6.68 -1.85 2.80
CA PRO A 51 6.20 -2.12 1.45
C PRO A 51 5.78 -3.59 1.25
N LEU A 52 4.79 -3.82 0.39
CA LEU A 52 4.35 -5.16 -0.04
C LEU A 52 5.45 -5.87 -0.84
N LEU A 53 5.71 -7.14 -0.53
CA LEU A 53 6.69 -7.99 -1.19
C LEU A 53 6.21 -8.47 -2.56
N ARG A 54 7.12 -9.02 -3.38
CA ARG A 54 6.86 -9.44 -4.77
C ARG A 54 5.85 -10.60 -4.92
N GLY A 55 5.30 -11.14 -3.84
CA GLY A 55 4.21 -12.13 -3.89
C GLY A 55 3.01 -11.77 -3.03
N ASP A 56 3.04 -10.64 -2.34
CA ASP A 56 1.94 -10.21 -1.48
C ASP A 56 0.71 -9.83 -2.31
N LYS A 57 -0.42 -10.44 -1.99
CA LYS A 57 -1.72 -10.18 -2.63
C LYS A 57 -2.66 -9.59 -1.60
N VAL A 58 -3.33 -8.50 -1.96
CA VAL A 58 -4.40 -7.91 -1.16
C VAL A 58 -5.73 -8.43 -1.72
N VAL A 59 -6.54 -9.04 -0.86
CA VAL A 59 -7.84 -9.62 -1.21
C VAL A 59 -8.92 -8.89 -0.41
N HIS A 60 -10.00 -8.49 -1.08
CA HIS A 60 -11.17 -7.90 -0.42
C HIS A 60 -12.04 -9.01 0.17
N ILE A 61 -12.33 -8.93 1.47
CA ILE A 61 -13.07 -9.97 2.20
C ILE A 61 -14.55 -9.97 1.77
N ASN A 62 -15.17 -8.79 1.66
CA ASN A 62 -16.58 -8.66 1.22
C ASN A 62 -16.77 -8.79 -0.31
N GLY A 63 -15.69 -8.88 -1.09
CA GLY A 63 -15.72 -8.90 -2.56
C GLY A 63 -16.04 -7.56 -3.24
N ASP A 64 -16.27 -6.50 -2.47
CA ASP A 64 -16.44 -5.12 -2.95
C ASP A 64 -15.08 -4.44 -3.15
N ARG A 65 -14.80 -4.07 -4.40
CA ARG A 65 -13.54 -3.41 -4.80
C ARG A 65 -13.50 -1.93 -4.44
N PHE A 66 -14.62 -1.33 -4.06
CA PHE A 66 -14.71 0.07 -3.66
C PHE A 66 -14.45 0.27 -2.16
N ASP A 67 -14.64 -0.77 -1.36
CA ASP A 67 -14.40 -0.73 0.08
C ASP A 67 -12.93 -1.07 0.40
N ASN A 68 -12.09 -0.04 0.41
CA ASN A 68 -10.66 -0.15 0.68
C ASN A 68 -10.30 0.07 2.17
N ARG A 69 -11.24 -0.12 3.10
CA ARG A 69 -10.93 -0.06 4.53
C ARG A 69 -10.05 -1.23 4.94
N ILE A 70 -9.09 -1.01 5.85
CA ILE A 70 -8.15 -2.06 6.28
C ILE A 70 -8.87 -3.30 6.83
N GLU A 71 -9.99 -3.10 7.54
CA GLU A 71 -10.83 -4.19 8.06
C GLU A 71 -11.44 -5.09 6.96
N ASN A 72 -11.60 -4.56 5.74
CA ASN A 72 -12.12 -5.29 4.59
C ASN A 72 -11.01 -5.85 3.68
N LEU A 73 -9.75 -5.58 3.99
CA LEU A 73 -8.60 -5.99 3.18
C LEU A 73 -7.80 -7.07 3.90
N GLN A 74 -7.63 -8.22 3.26
CA GLN A 74 -6.78 -9.30 3.74
C GLN A 74 -5.49 -9.38 2.94
N LEU A 75 -4.36 -9.28 3.64
CA LEU A 75 -3.05 -9.55 3.06
C LEU A 75 -2.79 -11.06 3.01
N VAL A 76 -2.64 -11.59 1.81
CA VAL A 76 -2.16 -12.95 1.53
C VAL A 76 -0.69 -12.85 1.12
N ALA A 77 0.21 -13.08 2.08
CA ALA A 77 1.64 -13.12 1.82
C ALA A 77 2.03 -14.43 1.12
N ALA A 78 2.75 -14.36 0.00
CA ALA A 78 3.18 -15.57 -0.72
C ALA A 78 4.36 -16.30 -0.05
N SER A 79 5.14 -15.59 0.74
CA SER A 79 6.20 -16.14 1.58
C SER A 79 6.20 -15.34 2.87
N PRO A 80 6.43 -15.97 4.04
CA PRO A 80 6.76 -15.20 5.21
C PRO A 80 7.93 -14.26 4.85
N PRO A 81 7.94 -13.02 5.35
CA PRO A 81 9.15 -12.21 5.24
C PRO A 81 10.32 -13.06 5.75
N PRO A 82 11.52 -12.98 5.13
CA PRO A 82 12.66 -13.69 5.66
C PRO A 82 12.74 -13.40 7.16
N PRO A 83 12.98 -14.40 8.02
CA PRO A 83 13.11 -14.15 9.43
C PRO A 83 14.15 -13.05 9.58
N HIS A 84 13.70 -11.86 9.96
CA HIS A 84 14.64 -10.86 10.41
C HIS A 84 15.22 -11.48 11.68
N CYS A 85 16.53 -11.68 11.68
CA CYS A 85 17.24 -12.04 12.88
C CYS A 85 16.95 -10.90 13.88
N LEU A 86 16.03 -11.12 14.83
CA LEU A 86 15.68 -10.20 15.90
C LEU A 86 16.89 -9.88 16.83
N THR A 87 18.07 -10.44 16.54
CA THR A 87 19.28 -10.35 17.36
C THR A 87 20.54 -9.92 16.59
N CYS A 88 20.48 -9.48 15.32
CA CYS A 88 21.70 -9.03 14.64
C CYS A 88 21.97 -7.55 14.89
N SER A 89 22.81 -7.28 15.89
CA SER A 89 23.62 -6.06 15.96
C SER A 89 24.92 -6.32 15.19
N CYS A 90 24.96 -6.02 13.88
CA CYS A 90 26.18 -6.07 13.07
C CYS A 90 26.39 -4.73 12.36
#